data_AF-A0AA43GS96-F1
#
_entry.id   AF-A0AA43GS96-F1
#
_cell.length_a   1.000
_cell.length_b   1.000
_cell.length_c   1.000
_cell.angle_alpha   90.00
_cell.angle_beta   90.00
_cell.angle_gamma   90.00
#
_symmetry.space_group_name_H-M   'P 1'
#
loop_
_entity.id
_entity.type
_entity.pdbx_description
1 polymer ?
#
loop_
_entity_poly.entity_id
_entity_poly.type
_entity_poly.pdbx_seq_one_letter_code
_entity_poly.pdbx_strand_id
1 'polypeptide(L)'
;MNSQIIDAKAYLIFDLLESLDLPFSFEASFKMTQNTLMKNRFILGIENSDKLRENILYICQSINMPNQYLEIFLQNLPNANMISVGFESDAISCMYKAYLEFWGKTIYELKQKYNKTEPVVLYLGFKWNALDNTKGLISKYRCHPLLAVEMILQRISGIYQDDQHLPAREIVKDIINLASQRANDTQFIYLEVSEENNQRKSFDINLYPANLQLQDIQHYLGKMCQHYAIPTVNFNSLYQQINTKTLGHLSGGIDREGREFLTLYYQV
;
A
#
# COMPACT_ATOMS: atom_id res chain seq x y z
N MET A 1 -3.03 -20.53 -11.46
CA MET A 1 -2.37 -19.90 -12.64
C MET A 1 -1.00 -20.52 -12.87
N ASN A 2 -0.44 -20.43 -14.09
CA ASN A 2 0.93 -20.89 -14.36
C ASN A 2 1.95 -19.97 -13.66
N SER A 3 2.78 -20.52 -12.76
CA SER A 3 3.75 -19.75 -11.99
C SER A 3 4.76 -19.01 -12.87
N GLN A 4 5.19 -19.61 -13.99
CA GLN A 4 6.14 -18.98 -14.92
C GLN A 4 5.58 -17.70 -15.54
N ILE A 5 4.27 -17.66 -15.83
CA ILE A 5 3.62 -16.46 -16.38
C ILE A 5 3.55 -15.36 -15.31
N ILE A 6 3.23 -15.72 -14.08
CA ILE A 6 3.18 -14.76 -12.96
C ILE A 6 4.56 -14.18 -12.68
N ASP A 7 5.58 -15.03 -12.62
CA ASP A 7 6.96 -14.62 -12.39
C ASP A 7 7.43 -13.70 -13.52
N ALA A 8 7.16 -14.04 -14.79
CA ALA A 8 7.47 -13.17 -15.92
C ALA A 8 6.80 -11.78 -15.82
N LYS A 9 5.57 -11.69 -15.29
CA LYS A 9 4.89 -10.42 -15.06
C LYS A 9 5.54 -9.62 -13.92
N ALA A 10 5.96 -10.29 -12.85
CA ALA A 10 6.69 -9.64 -11.78
C ALA A 10 8.04 -9.08 -12.27
N TYR A 11 8.84 -9.91 -12.96
CA TYR A 11 10.17 -9.54 -13.44
C TYR A 11 10.14 -8.47 -14.53
N LEU A 12 9.10 -8.41 -15.36
CA LEU A 12 8.96 -7.38 -16.38
C LEU A 12 9.13 -5.96 -15.84
N ILE A 13 8.65 -5.66 -14.63
CA ILE A 13 8.80 -4.32 -14.06
C ILE A 13 10.28 -4.02 -13.75
N PHE A 14 10.99 -4.98 -13.16
CA PHE A 14 12.43 -4.84 -12.88
C PHE A 14 13.23 -4.68 -14.17
N ASP A 15 13.00 -5.55 -15.15
CA ASP A 15 13.68 -5.52 -16.44
C ASP A 15 13.50 -4.17 -17.15
N LEU A 16 12.28 -3.60 -17.10
CA LEU A 16 11.99 -2.29 -17.67
C LEU A 16 12.77 -1.18 -16.97
N LEU A 17 12.79 -1.14 -15.63
CA LEU A 17 13.50 -0.10 -14.90
C LEU A 17 15.01 -0.20 -15.08
N GLU A 18 15.57 -1.41 -15.06
CA GLU A 18 17.00 -1.65 -15.28
C GLU A 18 17.42 -1.30 -16.71
N SER A 19 16.63 -1.69 -17.73
CA SER A 19 16.93 -1.38 -19.14
C SER A 19 16.91 0.12 -19.46
N LEU A 20 16.17 0.90 -18.67
CA LEU A 20 16.06 2.36 -18.80
C LEU A 20 17.03 3.11 -17.88
N ASP A 21 17.87 2.39 -17.12
CA ASP A 21 18.81 2.95 -16.12
C ASP A 21 18.12 3.91 -15.14
N LEU A 22 16.91 3.54 -14.69
CA LEU A 22 16.14 4.37 -13.77
C LEU A 22 16.47 4.01 -12.32
N PRO A 23 16.93 4.96 -11.50
CA PRO A 23 17.05 4.70 -10.07
C PRO A 23 15.67 4.53 -9.45
N PHE A 24 15.53 3.53 -8.58
CA PHE A 24 14.29 3.27 -7.89
C PHE A 24 14.50 2.87 -6.42
N SER A 25 13.53 3.21 -5.58
CA SER A 25 13.36 2.62 -4.25
C SER A 25 12.58 1.31 -4.36
N PHE A 26 12.83 0.37 -3.44
CA PHE A 26 12.14 -0.91 -3.41
C PHE A 26 11.54 -1.18 -2.03
N GLU A 27 10.25 -1.52 -2.03
CA GLU A 27 9.54 -1.94 -0.85
C GLU A 27 8.79 -3.25 -1.12
N ALA A 28 9.06 -4.26 -0.29
CA ALA A 28 8.34 -5.51 -0.32
C ALA A 28 7.19 -5.48 0.68
N SER A 29 6.18 -6.32 0.44
CA SER A 29 5.04 -6.41 1.34
C SER A 29 4.47 -7.82 1.39
N PHE A 30 3.65 -8.10 2.39
CA PHE A 30 2.77 -9.25 2.37
C PHE A 30 1.37 -8.83 2.81
N LYS A 31 0.35 -9.48 2.24
CA LYS A 31 -1.06 -9.28 2.58
C LYS A 31 -1.63 -10.55 3.21
N MET A 32 -2.33 -10.38 4.31
CA MET A 32 -3.05 -11.41 5.04
C MET A 32 -4.55 -11.20 4.85
N THR A 33 -5.26 -12.26 4.48
CA THR A 33 -6.72 -12.37 4.49
C THR A 33 -7.09 -13.78 4.94
N GLN A 34 -8.38 -14.05 5.11
CA GLN A 34 -8.84 -15.40 5.48
C GLN A 34 -8.19 -16.50 4.61
N ASN A 35 -7.55 -17.45 5.27
CA ASN A 35 -6.79 -18.59 4.74
C ASN A 35 -5.67 -18.24 3.74
N THR A 36 -5.29 -16.98 3.58
CA THR A 36 -4.40 -16.54 2.50
C THR A 36 -3.31 -15.62 3.01
N LEU A 37 -2.06 -15.99 2.69
CA LEU A 37 -0.88 -15.16 2.86
C LEU A 37 -0.28 -14.87 1.49
N MET A 38 -0.51 -13.67 0.97
CA MET A 38 0.00 -13.20 -0.31
C MET A 38 1.38 -12.57 -0.12
N LYS A 39 2.42 -13.24 -0.62
CA LYS A 39 3.83 -12.85 -0.44
C LYS A 39 4.43 -12.16 -1.65
N ASN A 40 3.95 -12.48 -2.86
CA ASN A 40 4.50 -11.95 -4.10
C ASN A 40 3.94 -10.57 -4.36
N ARG A 41 4.51 -9.57 -3.67
CA ARG A 41 3.91 -8.25 -3.55
C ARG A 41 4.96 -7.19 -3.27
N PHE A 42 5.07 -6.20 -4.14
CA PHE A 42 6.06 -5.13 -4.01
C PHE A 42 5.63 -3.83 -4.66
N ILE A 43 6.36 -2.76 -4.33
CA ILE A 43 6.28 -1.44 -4.95
C ILE A 43 7.70 -0.95 -5.25
N LEU A 44 7.87 -0.35 -6.42
CA LEU A 44 9.11 0.30 -6.88
C LEU A 44 8.82 1.78 -7.10
N GLY A 45 9.53 2.66 -6.40
CA GLY A 45 9.33 4.11 -6.44
C GLY A 45 10.39 4.83 -7.28
N ILE A 46 9.97 5.78 -8.12
CA ILE A 46 10.81 6.54 -9.05
C ILE A 46 10.52 8.03 -8.83
N GLU A 47 11.55 8.81 -8.55
CA GLU A 47 11.41 10.26 -8.45
C GLU A 47 10.97 10.83 -9.80
N ASN A 48 9.88 11.59 -9.79
CA ASN A 48 9.34 12.15 -11.03
C ASN A 48 10.17 13.36 -11.46
N SER A 49 10.48 13.42 -12.76
CA SER A 49 11.02 14.62 -13.39
C SER A 49 10.58 14.68 -14.84
N ASP A 50 10.54 15.90 -15.41
CA ASP A 50 10.10 16.11 -16.79
C ASP A 50 10.91 15.27 -17.82
N LYS A 51 12.17 14.98 -17.50
CA LYS A 51 13.07 14.18 -18.35
C LYS A 51 12.66 12.70 -18.44
N LEU A 52 11.91 12.20 -17.47
CA LEU A 52 11.51 10.79 -17.40
C LEU A 52 10.15 10.52 -18.02
N ARG A 53 9.44 11.54 -18.52
CA ARG A 53 8.05 11.41 -18.97
C ARG A 53 7.87 10.35 -20.06
N GLU A 54 8.79 10.29 -21.03
CA GLU A 54 8.76 9.29 -22.09
C GLU A 54 9.03 7.88 -21.56
N ASN A 55 9.99 7.74 -20.65
CA ASN A 55 10.31 6.46 -19.99
C ASN A 55 9.11 5.95 -19.16
N ILE A 56 8.45 6.82 -18.41
CA ILE A 56 7.26 6.47 -17.62
C ILE A 56 6.11 6.07 -18.52
N LEU A 57 5.88 6.78 -19.63
CA LEU A 57 4.88 6.39 -20.63
C LEU A 57 5.18 5.00 -21.20
N TYR A 58 6.43 4.75 -21.57
CA TYR A 58 6.88 3.47 -22.10
C TYR A 58 6.67 2.33 -21.08
N ILE A 59 7.00 2.55 -19.80
CA ILE A 59 6.74 1.58 -18.74
C ILE A 59 5.25 1.26 -18.66
N CYS A 60 4.39 2.28 -18.50
CA CYS A 60 2.94 2.12 -18.39
C CYS A 60 2.34 1.34 -19.58
N GLN A 61 2.81 1.63 -20.81
CA GLN A 61 2.39 0.90 -22.01
C GLN A 61 2.88 -0.56 -21.99
N SER A 62 4.13 -0.79 -21.59
CA SER A 62 4.73 -2.14 -21.54
C SER A 62 4.05 -3.06 -20.53
N ILE A 63 3.59 -2.51 -19.40
CA ILE A 63 2.77 -3.25 -18.43
C ILE A 63 1.27 -3.26 -18.76
N ASN A 64 0.90 -2.84 -19.98
CA ASN A 64 -0.45 -2.84 -20.52
C ASN A 64 -1.46 -2.07 -19.66
N MET A 65 -1.07 -0.89 -19.16
CA MET A 65 -2.00 0.00 -18.47
C MET A 65 -3.19 0.32 -19.39
N PRO A 66 -4.44 0.15 -18.94
CA PRO A 66 -5.62 0.45 -19.75
C PRO A 66 -5.65 1.92 -20.19
N ASN A 67 -6.01 2.18 -21.46
CA ASN A 67 -5.97 3.53 -22.05
C ASN A 67 -6.73 4.57 -21.23
N GLN A 68 -7.91 4.22 -20.72
CA GLN A 68 -8.71 5.10 -19.85
C GLN A 68 -7.98 5.51 -18.56
N TYR A 69 -7.11 4.65 -18.03
CA TYR A 69 -6.30 4.95 -16.85
C TYR A 69 -5.02 5.66 -17.23
N LEU A 70 -4.41 5.31 -18.37
CA LEU A 70 -3.23 5.99 -18.89
C LEU A 70 -3.50 7.47 -19.15
N GLU A 71 -4.66 7.81 -19.72
CA GLU A 71 -5.04 9.19 -19.96
C GLU A 71 -5.10 9.99 -18.64
N ILE A 72 -5.82 9.48 -17.63
CA ILE A 72 -5.93 10.12 -16.31
C ILE A 72 -4.57 10.18 -15.62
N PHE A 73 -3.76 9.13 -15.73
CA PHE A 73 -2.41 9.08 -15.19
C PHE A 73 -1.54 10.20 -15.78
N LEU A 74 -1.49 10.33 -17.11
CA LEU A 74 -0.69 11.35 -17.80
C LEU A 74 -1.19 12.77 -17.53
N GLN A 75 -2.49 12.98 -17.36
CA GLN A 75 -3.05 14.27 -16.95
C GLN A 75 -2.59 14.70 -15.55
N ASN A 76 -2.41 13.74 -14.64
CA ASN A 76 -2.00 14.02 -13.25
C ASN A 76 -0.49 13.98 -13.04
N LEU A 77 0.25 13.29 -13.92
CA LEU A 77 1.70 13.09 -13.83
C LEU A 77 2.52 14.37 -13.59
N PRO A 78 2.26 15.53 -14.24
CA PRO A 78 3.04 16.74 -14.00
C PRO A 78 2.97 17.28 -12.57
N ASN A 79 1.95 16.90 -11.80
CA ASN A 79 1.79 17.32 -10.41
C ASN A 79 2.41 16.35 -9.41
N ALA A 80 2.85 15.18 -9.86
CA ALA A 80 3.38 14.14 -8.99
C ALA A 80 4.86 14.37 -8.67
N ASN A 81 5.27 14.09 -7.44
CA ASN A 81 6.66 14.10 -6.99
C ASN A 81 7.33 12.74 -7.16
N MET A 82 6.57 11.68 -6.92
CA MET A 82 7.01 10.29 -6.99
C MET A 82 6.00 9.51 -7.82
N ILE A 83 6.51 8.59 -8.64
CA ILE A 83 5.73 7.59 -9.33
C ILE A 83 6.09 6.25 -8.72
N SER A 84 5.12 5.36 -8.55
CA SER A 84 5.47 3.99 -8.15
C SER A 84 4.76 2.96 -8.99
N VAL A 85 5.46 1.89 -9.33
CA VAL A 85 4.89 0.73 -10.02
C VAL A 85 4.89 -0.44 -9.05
N GLY A 86 3.76 -1.11 -8.92
CA GLY A 86 3.59 -2.20 -7.98
C GLY A 86 3.04 -3.45 -8.64
N PHE A 87 3.31 -4.58 -7.99
CA PHE A 87 2.82 -5.88 -8.40
C PHE A 87 2.21 -6.61 -7.19
N GLU A 88 1.16 -7.36 -7.43
CA GLU A 88 0.63 -8.33 -6.47
C GLU A 88 0.12 -9.56 -7.19
N SER A 89 0.36 -10.74 -6.62
CA SER A 89 -0.26 -11.97 -7.12
C SER A 89 -0.46 -13.02 -6.04
N ASP A 90 -1.46 -13.86 -6.25
CA ASP A 90 -1.69 -15.11 -5.55
C ASP A 90 -2.14 -16.21 -6.53
N ALA A 91 -2.75 -17.29 -6.02
CA ALA A 91 -3.20 -18.40 -6.84
C ALA A 91 -4.28 -18.02 -7.89
N ILE A 92 -5.05 -16.95 -7.63
CA ILE A 92 -6.26 -16.58 -8.37
C ILE A 92 -6.24 -15.15 -8.94
N SER A 93 -5.34 -14.29 -8.48
CA SER A 93 -5.20 -12.90 -8.90
C SER A 93 -3.77 -12.53 -9.28
N CYS A 94 -3.63 -11.63 -10.24
CA CYS A 94 -2.36 -11.08 -10.69
C CYS A 94 -2.63 -9.65 -11.16
N MET A 95 -2.07 -8.66 -10.47
CA MET A 95 -2.41 -7.26 -10.66
C MET A 95 -1.15 -6.41 -10.77
N TYR A 96 -1.19 -5.49 -11.72
CA TYR A 96 -0.28 -4.36 -11.75
C TYR A 96 -0.92 -3.15 -11.09
N LYS A 97 -0.05 -2.26 -10.62
CA LYS A 97 -0.45 -0.97 -10.09
C LYS A 97 0.51 0.12 -10.52
N ALA A 98 -0.03 1.32 -10.65
CA ALA A 98 0.75 2.53 -10.72
C ALA A 98 0.24 3.53 -9.69
N TYR A 99 1.12 4.32 -9.10
CA TYR A 99 0.80 5.33 -8.10
C TYR A 99 1.42 6.66 -8.50
N LEU A 100 0.68 7.73 -8.25
CA LEU A 100 1.16 9.11 -8.32
C LEU A 100 1.08 9.70 -6.93
N GLU A 101 2.22 10.13 -6.37
CA GLU A 101 2.30 10.84 -5.10
C GLU A 101 2.38 12.34 -5.32
N PHE A 102 1.58 13.12 -4.60
CA PHE A 102 1.47 14.57 -4.77
C PHE A 102 2.06 15.39 -3.62
N TRP A 103 3.05 14.87 -2.88
CA TRP A 103 3.54 15.47 -1.63
C TRP A 103 3.77 16.99 -1.69
N GLY A 104 4.48 17.49 -2.70
CA GLY A 104 4.74 18.91 -2.89
C GLY A 104 3.47 19.74 -3.05
N LYS A 105 2.53 19.26 -3.88
CA LYS A 105 1.21 19.88 -4.05
C LYS A 105 0.39 19.82 -2.76
N THR A 106 0.37 18.66 -2.10
CA THR A 106 -0.35 18.44 -0.83
C THR A 106 0.14 19.39 0.27
N ILE A 107 1.46 19.52 0.45
CA ILE A 107 2.05 20.45 1.43
C ILE A 107 1.75 21.91 1.06
N TYR A 108 1.80 22.27 -0.22
CA TYR A 108 1.43 23.60 -0.67
C TYR A 108 -0.03 23.92 -0.32
N GLU A 109 -0.98 23.03 -0.65
CA GLU A 109 -2.40 23.18 -0.33
C GLU A 109 -2.62 23.33 1.18
N LEU A 110 -2.00 22.46 1.99
CA LEU A 110 -2.13 22.51 3.45
C LEU A 110 -1.62 23.81 4.07
N LYS A 111 -0.57 24.41 3.50
CA LYS A 111 -0.06 25.71 3.97
C LYS A 111 -1.04 26.86 3.71
N GLN A 112 -1.87 26.76 2.66
CA GLN A 112 -2.85 27.79 2.31
C GLN A 112 -4.19 27.63 3.06
N LYS A 113 -4.48 26.44 3.58
CA LYS A 113 -5.73 26.18 4.30
C LYS A 113 -5.73 26.85 5.68
N TYR A 114 -6.89 27.44 6.03
CA TYR A 114 -7.15 27.91 7.39
C TYR A 114 -7.17 26.74 8.39
N ASN A 115 -7.87 25.65 8.04
CA ASN A 115 -7.84 24.42 8.81
C ASN A 115 -6.85 23.42 8.22
N LYS A 116 -5.69 23.28 8.87
CA LYS A 116 -4.61 22.38 8.45
C LYS A 116 -4.87 20.90 8.71
N THR A 117 -6.01 20.53 9.31
CA THR A 117 -6.39 19.14 9.61
C THR A 117 -7.34 18.54 8.56
N GLU A 118 -7.79 19.34 7.60
CA GLU A 118 -8.69 18.84 6.56
C GLU A 118 -8.01 17.80 5.65
N PRO A 119 -8.71 16.73 5.27
CA PRO A 119 -8.15 15.72 4.39
C PRO A 119 -7.75 16.28 3.03
N VAL A 120 -6.63 15.81 2.50
CA VAL A 120 -6.06 16.22 1.21
C VAL A 120 -5.60 14.99 0.44
N VAL A 121 -5.76 14.99 -0.88
CA VAL A 121 -5.32 13.85 -1.70
C VAL A 121 -3.80 13.81 -1.70
N LEU A 122 -3.23 12.67 -1.30
CA LEU A 122 -1.79 12.45 -1.36
C LEU A 122 -1.41 11.47 -2.47
N TYR A 123 -2.23 10.44 -2.73
CA TYR A 123 -1.99 9.53 -3.85
C TYR A 123 -3.21 9.29 -4.73
N LEU A 124 -2.95 9.05 -6.01
CA LEU A 124 -3.82 8.31 -6.91
C LEU A 124 -3.19 6.95 -7.21
N GLY A 125 -3.93 5.87 -7.02
CA GLY A 125 -3.50 4.51 -7.34
C GLY A 125 -4.35 3.91 -8.44
N PHE A 126 -3.72 3.50 -9.53
CA PHE A 126 -4.33 2.82 -10.67
C PHE A 126 -4.05 1.33 -10.53
N LYS A 127 -5.06 0.47 -10.57
CA LYS A 127 -4.90 -0.98 -10.38
C LYS A 127 -5.64 -1.72 -11.47
N TRP A 128 -4.98 -2.67 -12.13
CA TRP A 128 -5.62 -3.49 -13.16
C TRP A 128 -5.05 -4.91 -13.16
N ASN A 129 -5.83 -5.85 -13.69
CA ASN A 129 -5.39 -7.23 -13.80
C ASN A 129 -4.32 -7.35 -14.90
N ALA A 130 -3.18 -7.96 -14.55
CA ALA A 130 -2.00 -8.05 -15.40
C ALA A 130 -2.13 -9.06 -16.56
N LEU A 131 -3.14 -9.94 -16.49
CA LEU A 131 -3.50 -10.95 -17.49
C LEU A 131 -4.71 -10.51 -18.34
N ASP A 132 -5.59 -9.68 -17.78
CA ASP A 132 -6.78 -9.13 -18.42
C ASP A 132 -6.97 -7.65 -18.02
N ASN A 133 -6.38 -6.75 -18.81
CA ASN A 133 -6.39 -5.32 -18.49
C ASN A 133 -7.76 -4.64 -18.73
N THR A 134 -8.80 -5.37 -19.12
CA THR A 134 -10.16 -4.81 -19.20
C THR A 134 -10.76 -4.50 -17.82
N LYS A 135 -10.19 -5.09 -16.75
CA LYS A 135 -10.62 -4.92 -15.37
C LYS A 135 -9.61 -4.09 -14.59
N GLY A 136 -10.07 -2.96 -14.04
CA GLY A 136 -9.29 -2.19 -13.10
C GLY A 136 -10.12 -1.17 -12.34
N LEU A 137 -9.42 -0.32 -11.59
CA LEU A 137 -10.01 0.74 -10.79
C LEU A 137 -8.98 1.82 -10.46
N ILE A 138 -9.48 2.97 -10.01
CA ILE A 138 -8.69 4.05 -9.43
C ILE A 138 -9.04 4.17 -7.95
N SER A 139 -8.01 4.23 -7.11
CA SER A 139 -8.11 4.52 -5.68
C SER A 139 -7.59 5.93 -5.39
N LYS A 140 -8.30 6.68 -4.55
CA LYS A 140 -7.87 7.97 -4.00
C LYS A 140 -7.44 7.76 -2.54
N TYR A 141 -6.20 8.14 -2.23
CA TYR A 141 -5.63 8.09 -0.88
C TYR A 141 -5.63 9.50 -0.31
N ARG A 142 -6.42 9.73 0.74
CA ARG A 142 -6.53 11.01 1.40
C ARG A 142 -5.72 11.00 2.68
N CYS A 143 -4.73 11.88 2.75
CA CYS A 143 -3.98 12.14 3.97
C CYS A 143 -4.83 12.94 4.93
N HIS A 144 -4.84 12.51 6.19
CA HIS A 144 -5.39 13.26 7.32
C HIS A 144 -4.23 13.81 8.14
N PRO A 145 -3.78 15.04 7.83
CA PRO A 145 -2.58 15.61 8.42
C PRO A 145 -2.75 15.93 9.91
N LEU A 146 -1.64 15.86 10.65
CA LEU A 146 -1.55 16.26 12.06
C LEU A 146 -2.53 15.52 12.99
N LEU A 147 -3.00 14.33 12.61
CA LEU A 147 -3.80 13.51 13.50
C LEU A 147 -2.94 12.96 14.63
N ALA A 148 -3.41 13.17 15.86
CA ALA A 148 -2.89 12.44 17.02
C ALA A 148 -3.23 10.95 16.89
N VAL A 149 -2.39 10.10 17.49
CA VAL A 149 -2.56 8.64 17.47
C VAL A 149 -3.95 8.22 17.97
N GLU A 150 -4.45 8.81 19.05
CA GLU A 150 -5.81 8.51 19.54
C GLU A 150 -6.88 8.72 18.46
N MET A 151 -6.80 9.80 17.69
CA MET A 151 -7.73 10.07 16.60
C MET A 151 -7.56 9.07 15.46
N ILE A 152 -6.33 8.66 15.14
CA ILE A 152 -6.07 7.59 14.18
C ILE A 152 -6.78 6.29 14.62
N LEU A 153 -6.62 5.89 15.88
CA LEU A 153 -7.24 4.67 16.41
C LEU A 153 -8.78 4.74 16.40
N GLN A 154 -9.36 5.91 16.67
CA GLN A 154 -10.81 6.13 16.55
C GLN A 154 -11.29 5.94 15.11
N ARG A 155 -10.56 6.48 14.13
CA ARG A 155 -10.90 6.33 12.70
C ARG A 155 -10.79 4.88 12.23
N ILE A 156 -9.72 4.18 12.62
CA ILE A 156 -9.55 2.75 12.37
C ILE A 156 -10.69 1.95 12.99
N SER A 157 -11.12 2.29 14.21
CA SER A 157 -12.27 1.66 14.85
C SER A 157 -13.57 1.87 14.06
N GLY A 158 -13.72 3.04 13.41
CA GLY A 158 -14.81 3.33 12.48
C GLY A 158 -14.77 2.54 11.16
N ILE A 159 -13.62 1.97 10.79
CA ILE A 159 -13.51 1.04 9.66
C ILE A 159 -13.97 -0.36 10.07
N TYR A 160 -13.57 -0.81 11.26
CA TYR A 160 -13.92 -2.11 11.84
C TYR A 160 -15.07 -1.99 12.87
N GLN A 161 -16.22 -1.47 12.41
CA GLN A 161 -17.38 -1.21 13.29
C GLN A 161 -18.05 -2.48 13.80
N ASP A 162 -18.14 -3.51 12.95
CA ASP A 162 -18.83 -4.75 13.29
C ASP A 162 -18.02 -5.62 14.25
N ASP A 163 -18.68 -6.24 15.23
CA ASP A 163 -18.03 -7.05 16.27
C ASP A 163 -17.23 -8.24 15.72
N GLN A 164 -17.62 -8.76 14.55
CA GLN A 164 -16.86 -9.80 13.85
C GLN A 164 -15.43 -9.37 13.50
N HIS A 165 -15.21 -8.06 13.39
CA HIS A 165 -13.93 -7.45 13.05
C HIS A 165 -13.10 -7.01 14.27
N LEU A 166 -13.63 -7.24 15.48
CA LEU A 166 -12.99 -6.88 16.74
C LEU A 166 -11.56 -7.43 16.87
N PRO A 167 -11.26 -8.71 16.54
CA PRO A 167 -9.91 -9.23 16.72
C PRO A 167 -8.88 -8.51 15.85
N ALA A 168 -9.17 -8.28 14.57
CA ALA A 168 -8.26 -7.56 13.67
C ALA A 168 -8.10 -6.11 14.12
N ARG A 169 -9.19 -5.45 14.54
CA ARG A 169 -9.17 -4.09 15.08
C ARG A 169 -8.22 -3.95 16.26
N GLU A 170 -8.35 -4.82 17.27
CA GLU A 170 -7.52 -4.71 18.48
C GLU A 170 -6.05 -5.01 18.18
N ILE A 171 -5.75 -5.98 17.32
CA ILE A 171 -4.36 -6.26 16.90
C ILE A 171 -3.75 -5.06 16.17
N VAL A 172 -4.49 -4.42 15.25
CA VAL A 172 -4.02 -3.20 14.55
C VAL A 172 -3.76 -2.07 15.55
N LYS A 173 -4.67 -1.85 16.50
CA LYS A 173 -4.51 -0.83 17.55
C LYS A 173 -3.27 -1.11 18.40
N ASP A 174 -3.03 -2.35 18.79
CA ASP A 174 -1.86 -2.74 19.57
C ASP A 174 -0.55 -2.46 18.83
N ILE A 175 -0.49 -2.74 17.52
CA ILE A 175 0.70 -2.43 16.69
C ILE A 175 0.93 -0.91 16.63
N ILE A 176 -0.11 -0.12 16.42
CA ILE A 176 0.01 1.35 16.33
C ILE A 176 0.41 1.95 17.69
N ASN A 177 -0.16 1.44 18.80
CA ASN A 177 0.24 1.84 20.14
C ASN A 177 1.71 1.50 20.45
N LEU A 178 2.21 0.36 19.98
CA LEU A 178 3.63 0.04 20.10
C LEU A 178 4.49 1.03 19.29
N ALA A 179 4.04 1.39 18.07
CA ALA A 179 4.74 2.37 17.24
C ALA A 179 4.79 3.75 17.91
N SER A 180 3.69 4.21 18.50
CA SER A 180 3.61 5.52 19.17
C SER A 180 4.46 5.62 20.43
N GLN A 181 4.87 4.50 21.03
CA GLN A 181 5.84 4.50 22.13
C GLN A 181 7.27 4.83 21.66
N ARG A 182 7.55 4.70 20.34
CA ARG A 182 8.90 4.90 19.76
C ARG A 182 9.04 6.17 18.92
N ALA A 183 7.94 6.84 18.59
CA ALA A 183 7.94 8.06 17.78
C ALA A 183 6.93 9.08 18.32
N ASN A 184 7.10 10.35 17.96
CA ASN A 184 6.11 11.36 18.33
C ASN A 184 4.80 11.14 17.57
N ASP A 185 3.67 11.34 18.25
CA ASP A 185 2.32 11.04 17.74
C ASP A 185 1.95 11.73 16.43
N THR A 186 2.63 12.82 16.06
CA THR A 186 2.35 13.60 14.85
C THR A 186 3.23 13.25 13.65
N GLN A 187 4.15 12.28 13.80
CA GLN A 187 5.07 11.89 12.73
C GLN A 187 4.46 10.85 11.78
N PHE A 188 3.37 10.19 12.17
CA PHE A 188 2.71 9.21 11.32
C PHE A 188 1.85 9.89 10.26
N ILE A 189 1.99 9.44 9.01
CA ILE A 189 1.12 9.85 7.91
C ILE A 189 0.01 8.82 7.82
N TYR A 190 -1.22 9.21 8.19
CA TYR A 190 -2.41 8.37 8.10
C TYR A 190 -3.23 8.72 6.86
N LEU A 191 -3.56 7.68 6.09
CA LEU A 191 -4.31 7.77 4.85
C LEU A 191 -5.61 6.97 4.95
N GLU A 192 -6.69 7.52 4.39
CA GLU A 192 -7.91 6.76 4.08
C GLU A 192 -8.02 6.55 2.58
N VAL A 193 -8.35 5.31 2.19
CA VAL A 193 -8.42 4.88 0.80
C VAL A 193 -9.86 4.68 0.40
N SER A 194 -10.26 5.39 -0.65
CA SER A 194 -11.57 5.26 -1.30
C SER A 194 -11.40 4.85 -2.75
N GLU A 195 -12.34 4.08 -3.28
CA GLU A 195 -12.43 3.69 -4.69
C GLU A 195 -13.79 4.15 -5.22
N GLU A 196 -13.85 4.55 -6.49
CA GLU A 196 -15.11 5.03 -7.05
C GLU A 196 -16.15 3.91 -7.12
N ASN A 197 -17.39 4.24 -6.71
CA ASN A 197 -18.56 3.35 -6.76
C ASN A 197 -18.44 2.06 -5.92
N ASN A 198 -17.66 2.05 -4.83
CA ASN A 198 -17.66 0.91 -3.92
C ASN A 198 -17.64 1.29 -2.44
N GLN A 199 -17.98 0.31 -1.60
CA GLN A 199 -18.05 0.45 -0.15
C GLN A 199 -16.73 0.08 0.56
N ARG A 200 -15.61 -0.05 -0.18
CA ARG A 200 -14.32 -0.40 0.43
C ARG A 200 -13.95 0.67 1.46
N LYS A 201 -13.62 0.23 2.67
CA LYS A 201 -13.12 1.10 3.75
C LYS A 201 -11.77 0.59 4.16
N SER A 202 -10.72 1.37 3.93
CA SER A 202 -9.38 0.96 4.31
C SER A 202 -8.49 2.14 4.60
N PHE A 203 -7.43 1.86 5.34
CA PHE A 203 -6.43 2.83 5.72
C PHE A 203 -5.03 2.35 5.31
N ASP A 204 -4.11 3.29 5.31
CA ASP A 204 -2.68 3.06 5.34
C ASP A 204 -2.05 4.00 6.36
N ILE A 205 -1.05 3.52 7.10
CA ILE A 205 -0.26 4.36 8.01
C ILE A 205 1.22 4.11 7.76
N ASN A 206 1.96 5.20 7.53
CA ASN A 206 3.42 5.18 7.50
C ASN A 206 3.94 5.10 8.94
N LEU A 207 4.71 4.05 9.23
CA LEU A 207 5.28 3.71 10.53
C LEU A 207 6.81 3.78 10.55
N TYR A 208 7.46 4.19 9.46
CA TYR A 208 8.92 4.37 9.41
C TYR A 208 9.47 5.21 10.59
N PRO A 209 8.82 6.30 11.04
CA PRO A 209 9.31 7.08 12.19
C PRO A 209 9.50 6.27 13.48
N ALA A 210 8.73 5.19 13.68
CA ALA A 210 8.84 4.34 14.87
C ALA A 210 10.03 3.38 14.84
N ASN A 211 10.67 3.21 13.66
CA ASN A 211 11.80 2.32 13.43
C ASN A 211 11.59 0.92 14.04
N LEU A 212 10.37 0.39 13.90
CA LEU A 212 10.03 -0.95 14.32
C LEU A 212 10.61 -1.96 13.34
N GLN A 213 11.10 -3.08 13.83
CA GLN A 213 11.38 -4.25 13.01
C GLN A 213 10.20 -5.22 13.07
N LEU A 214 10.05 -6.08 12.07
CA LEU A 214 8.98 -7.09 12.07
C LEU A 214 9.04 -8.05 13.27
N GLN A 215 10.21 -8.22 13.88
CA GLN A 215 10.37 -8.95 15.14
C GLN A 215 9.78 -8.27 16.36
N ASP A 216 9.72 -6.94 16.39
CA ASP A 216 9.09 -6.21 17.49
C ASP A 216 7.58 -6.48 17.59
N ILE A 217 6.96 -6.88 16.46
CA ILE A 217 5.52 -7.14 16.37
C ILE A 217 5.19 -8.64 16.19
N GLN A 218 6.15 -9.54 16.40
CA GLN A 218 5.97 -10.99 16.15
C GLN A 218 4.71 -11.56 16.80
N HIS A 219 4.47 -11.20 18.06
CA HIS A 219 3.30 -11.65 18.82
C HIS A 219 1.98 -11.26 18.14
N TYR A 220 1.89 -10.02 17.65
CA TYR A 220 0.71 -9.51 16.94
C TYR A 220 0.52 -10.21 15.59
N LEU A 221 1.62 -10.46 14.87
CA LEU A 221 1.58 -11.23 13.62
C LEU A 221 1.10 -12.67 13.85
N GLY A 222 1.50 -13.29 14.96
CA GLY A 222 1.01 -14.61 15.36
C GLY A 222 -0.50 -14.63 15.63
N LYS A 223 -1.01 -13.65 16.39
CA LYS A 223 -2.45 -13.47 16.60
C LYS A 223 -3.21 -13.24 15.29
N MET A 224 -2.65 -12.45 14.38
CA MET A 224 -3.26 -12.17 13.09
C MET A 224 -3.29 -13.40 12.18
N CYS A 225 -2.24 -14.23 12.22
CA CYS A 225 -2.24 -15.52 11.52
C CYS A 225 -3.31 -16.46 12.06
N GLN A 226 -3.50 -16.52 13.39
CA GLN A 226 -4.57 -17.30 14.00
C GLN A 226 -5.95 -16.81 13.57
N HIS A 227 -6.18 -15.48 13.63
CA HIS A 227 -7.43 -14.84 13.21
C HIS A 227 -7.78 -15.19 11.75
N TYR A 228 -6.82 -15.02 10.85
CA TYR A 228 -7.01 -15.33 9.43
C TYR A 228 -6.84 -16.81 9.07
N ALA A 229 -6.66 -17.70 10.05
CA ALA A 229 -6.39 -19.13 9.79
C ALA A 229 -5.24 -19.38 8.79
N ILE A 230 -4.18 -18.57 8.87
CA ILE A 230 -2.98 -18.74 8.04
C ILE A 230 -2.14 -19.89 8.62
N PRO A 231 -1.78 -20.91 7.80
CA PRO A 231 -0.94 -22.01 8.27
C PRO A 231 0.40 -21.51 8.81
N THR A 232 0.75 -21.91 10.03
CA THR A 232 1.98 -21.49 10.72
C THR A 232 3.24 -21.75 9.90
N VAL A 233 3.30 -22.89 9.19
CA VAL A 233 4.42 -23.22 8.29
C VAL A 233 4.59 -22.18 7.17
N ASN A 234 3.47 -21.71 6.60
CA ASN A 234 3.50 -20.72 5.52
C ASN A 234 4.01 -19.37 6.01
N PHE A 235 3.56 -18.94 7.19
CA PHE A 235 4.01 -17.69 7.80
C PHE A 235 5.47 -17.77 8.25
N ASN A 236 5.86 -18.82 8.98
CA ASN A 236 7.23 -18.98 9.49
C ASN A 236 8.29 -18.95 8.39
N SER A 237 8.02 -19.61 7.25
CA SER A 237 8.92 -19.61 6.09
C SER A 237 9.18 -18.20 5.55
N LEU A 238 8.17 -17.33 5.52
CA LEU A 238 8.33 -15.93 5.15
C LEU A 238 9.04 -15.15 6.26
N TYR A 239 8.54 -15.29 7.48
CA TYR A 239 8.94 -14.50 8.64
C TYR A 239 10.43 -14.65 8.97
N GLN A 240 10.98 -15.86 8.86
CA GLN A 240 12.42 -16.12 9.07
C GLN A 240 13.32 -15.28 8.15
N GLN A 241 12.84 -14.89 6.97
CA GLN A 241 13.62 -14.12 5.99
C GLN A 241 13.52 -12.61 6.22
N ILE A 242 12.46 -12.16 6.90
CA ILE A 242 12.11 -10.74 6.97
C ILE A 242 12.05 -10.18 8.40
N ASN A 243 12.20 -11.00 9.45
CA ASN A 243 11.97 -10.60 10.83
C ASN A 243 12.80 -9.38 11.29
N THR A 244 14.02 -9.19 10.78
CA THR A 244 14.86 -8.03 11.11
C THR A 244 14.63 -6.82 10.21
N LYS A 245 13.76 -6.92 9.20
CA LYS A 245 13.46 -5.81 8.29
C LYS A 245 12.60 -4.76 9.00
N THR A 246 12.86 -3.49 8.66
CA THR A 246 12.11 -2.35 9.19
C THR A 246 10.69 -2.35 8.63
N LEU A 247 9.70 -2.24 9.52
CA LEU A 247 8.30 -2.04 9.18
C LEU A 247 8.10 -0.62 8.65
N GLY A 248 7.72 -0.52 7.38
CA GLY A 248 7.47 0.74 6.70
C GLY A 248 6.03 1.20 6.85
N HIS A 249 5.08 0.39 6.39
CA HIS A 249 3.65 0.72 6.40
C HIS A 249 2.80 -0.41 6.96
N LEU A 250 1.69 -0.03 7.57
CA LEU A 250 0.59 -0.91 7.95
C LEU A 250 -0.67 -0.45 7.21
N SER A 251 -1.18 -1.26 6.29
CA SER A 251 -2.50 -1.02 5.70
C SER A 251 -3.49 -2.07 6.15
N GLY A 252 -4.76 -1.70 6.29
CA GLY A 252 -5.82 -2.66 6.57
C GLY A 252 -7.20 -2.13 6.26
N GLY A 253 -8.19 -2.97 6.43
CA GLY A 253 -9.59 -2.59 6.37
C GLY A 253 -10.49 -3.68 5.80
N ILE A 254 -11.63 -3.25 5.29
CA ILE A 254 -12.69 -4.10 4.74
C ILE A 254 -12.74 -3.92 3.22
N ASP A 255 -12.62 -5.02 2.49
CA ASP A 255 -12.74 -5.03 1.03
C ASP A 255 -14.19 -4.90 0.56
N ARG A 256 -14.39 -4.85 -0.76
CA ARG A 256 -15.72 -4.70 -1.37
C ARG A 256 -16.69 -5.88 -1.11
N GLU A 257 -16.16 -7.01 -0.67
CA GLU A 257 -16.91 -8.23 -0.34
C GLU A 257 -17.15 -8.35 1.17
N GLY A 258 -16.81 -7.30 1.95
CA GLY A 258 -16.97 -7.30 3.40
C GLY A 258 -15.87 -8.06 4.13
N ARG A 259 -14.78 -8.44 3.45
CA ARG A 259 -13.70 -9.23 4.05
C ARG A 259 -12.59 -8.35 4.54
N GLU A 260 -12.08 -8.69 5.71
CA GLU A 260 -10.92 -8.03 6.30
C GLU A 260 -9.63 -8.38 5.55
N PHE A 261 -8.71 -7.44 5.57
CA PHE A 261 -7.33 -7.69 5.19
C PHE A 261 -6.37 -6.83 6.02
N LEU A 262 -5.14 -7.32 6.12
CA LEU A 262 -4.00 -6.58 6.65
C LEU A 262 -2.83 -6.69 5.66
N THR A 263 -2.10 -5.61 5.44
CA THR A 263 -0.87 -5.60 4.62
C THR A 263 0.23 -4.92 5.41
N LEU A 264 1.40 -5.54 5.44
CA LEU A 264 2.61 -4.94 6.01
C LEU A 264 3.62 -4.75 4.91
N TYR A 265 4.17 -3.54 4.84
CA TYR A 265 5.25 -3.17 3.93
C TYR A 265 6.53 -3.04 4.75
N TYR A 266 7.65 -3.48 4.18
CA TYR A 266 8.93 -3.47 4.86
C TYR A 266 10.05 -3.14 3.90
N GLN A 267 11.06 -2.46 4.43
CA GLN A 267 12.25 -2.10 3.67
C GLN A 267 13.05 -3.35 3.31
N VAL A 268 13.57 -3.40 2.08
CA VAL A 268 14.45 -4.48 1.62
C VAL A 268 15.91 -4.06 1.69
#